data_AF-A0A830DIE6-F1
#
_entry.id   AF-A0A830DIE6-F1
#
_cell.length_a   1.000
_cell.length_b   1.000
_cell.length_c   1.000
_cell.angle_alpha   90.00
_cell.angle_beta   90.00
_cell.angle_gamma   90.00
#
_symmetry.space_group_name_H-M   'P 1'
#
loop_
_entity.id
_entity.type
_entity.pdbx_description
1 polymer ?
#
loop_
_entity_poly.entity_id
_entity_poly.type
_entity_poly.pdbx_seq_one_letter_code
_entity_poly.pdbx_strand_id
1 'polypeptide(L)' 'MQKVEDALENDLSDSNSLVVKCNSLLVDIENEITIVHNFIRNKYRSKFPDLESLVNHPIDYARLVKKIGNETDLT' A
#
# COMPACT_ATOMS: atom_id res chain seq x y z
N MET A 1 45.15 8.89 -4.93
CA MET A 1 44.14 9.38 -3.96
C MET A 1 42.89 9.84 -4.69
N GLN A 2 42.98 10.76 -5.68
CA GLN A 2 41.83 11.19 -6.51
C GLN A 2 40.90 10.08 -7.06
N LYS A 3 41.46 9.03 -7.69
CA LYS A 3 40.65 7.93 -8.26
C LYS A 3 39.83 7.13 -7.22
N VAL A 4 40.25 7.14 -5.96
CA VAL A 4 39.54 6.44 -4.87
C VAL A 4 38.41 7.30 -4.34
N GLU A 5 38.61 8.62 -4.29
CA GLU A 5 37.59 9.60 -3.92
C GLU A 5 36.47 9.65 -4.97
N ASP A 6 36.83 9.69 -6.26
CA ASP A 6 35.85 9.69 -7.36
C ASP A 6 34.99 8.40 -7.39
N ALA A 7 35.58 7.24 -7.07
CA ALA A 7 34.86 5.97 -7.00
C ALA A 7 33.91 5.91 -5.79
N LEU A 8 34.34 6.45 -4.64
CA LEU A 8 33.53 6.51 -3.43
C LEU A 8 32.33 7.46 -3.60
N GLU A 9 32.54 8.59 -4.29
CA GLU A 9 31.47 9.55 -4.60
C GLU A 9 30.43 8.97 -5.57
N ASN A 10 30.87 8.16 -6.54
CA ASN A 10 29.97 7.50 -7.49
C ASN A 10 29.08 6.44 -6.79
N ASP A 11 29.65 5.59 -5.94
CA ASP A 11 28.89 4.58 -5.16
C ASP A 11 27.84 5.24 -4.24
N LEU A 12 28.19 6.37 -3.60
CA LEU A 12 27.26 7.15 -2.79
C LEU A 12 26.13 7.74 -3.64
N SER A 13 26.44 8.20 -4.86
CA SER A 13 25.45 8.75 -5.79
C SER A 13 24.45 7.68 -6.27
N ASP A 14 24.92 6.48 -6.57
CA ASP A 14 24.10 5.35 -7.00
C ASP A 14 23.19 4.86 -5.86
N SER A 15 23.71 4.78 -4.63
CA SER A 15 22.93 4.44 -3.44
C SER A 15 21.81 5.46 -3.19
N ASN A 16 22.11 6.75 -3.27
CA ASN A 16 21.11 7.80 -3.09
C ASN A 16 20.03 7.75 -4.19
N SER A 17 20.43 7.50 -5.44
CA SER A 17 19.50 7.31 -6.56
C SER A 17 18.55 6.13 -6.31
N LEU A 18 19.06 5.01 -5.79
CA LEU A 18 18.26 3.84 -5.46
C LEU A 18 17.24 4.16 -4.35
N VAL A 19 17.66 4.83 -3.28
CA VAL A 19 16.76 5.21 -2.18
C VAL A 19 15.63 6.11 -2.68
N VAL A 20 15.94 7.10 -3.53
CA VAL A 20 14.92 7.97 -4.14
C VAL A 20 13.93 7.15 -4.97
N LYS A 21 14.41 6.22 -5.81
CA LYS A 21 13.54 5.34 -6.60
C LYS A 21 12.66 4.45 -5.72
N CYS A 22 13.21 3.88 -4.65
CA CYS A 22 12.45 3.08 -3.70
C CYS A 22 11.35 3.91 -3.03
N ASN A 23 11.64 5.15 -2.63
CA ASN A 23 10.65 6.03 -2.03
C ASN A 23 9.54 6.40 -3.02
N SER A 24 9.86 6.67 -4.29
CA SER A 24 8.84 6.86 -5.34
C SER A 24 7.95 5.63 -5.49
N LEU A 25 8.54 4.42 -5.52
CA LEU A 25 7.79 3.17 -5.61
C LEU A 25 6.89 2.94 -4.39
N LEU A 26 7.32 3.34 -3.19
CA LEU A 26 6.49 3.26 -1.98
C LEU A 26 5.23 4.12 -2.10
N VAL A 27 5.37 5.34 -2.61
CA VAL A 27 4.23 6.24 -2.85
C VAL A 27 3.26 5.62 -3.86
N ASP A 28 3.78 5.03 -4.94
CA ASP A 28 2.95 4.34 -5.94
C ASP A 28 2.18 3.17 -5.33
N ILE A 29 2.83 2.36 -4.48
CA ILE A 29 2.18 1.26 -3.76
C ILE A 29 1.07 1.76 -2.82
N GLU A 30 1.31 2.85 -2.08
CA GLU A 30 0.29 3.44 -1.20
C GLU A 30 -0.93 3.95 -1.97
N ASN A 31 -0.71 4.53 -3.15
CA ASN A 31 -1.77 4.96 -4.06
C ASN A 31 -2.59 3.76 -4.55
N GLU A 32 -1.95 2.68 -4.99
CA GLU A 32 -2.62 1.46 -5.43
C GLU A 32 -3.44 0.80 -4.31
N ILE A 33 -2.91 0.75 -3.08
CA ILE A 33 -3.66 0.27 -1.91
C ILE A 33 -4.94 1.09 -1.72
N THR A 34 -4.86 2.41 -1.86
CA THR A 34 -6.01 3.32 -1.72
C THR A 34 -7.04 3.09 -2.82
N ILE A 35 -6.61 2.92 -4.07
CA ILE A 35 -7.48 2.64 -5.22
C ILE A 35 -8.23 1.32 -5.02
N VAL A 36 -7.51 0.24 -4.68
CA VAL A 36 -8.09 -1.08 -4.46
C VAL A 36 -9.04 -1.08 -3.27
N HIS A 37 -8.67 -0.43 -2.16
CA HIS A 37 -9.55 -0.31 -0.99
C HIS A 37 -10.87 0.39 -1.35
N ASN A 38 -10.81 1.53 -2.05
CA ASN A 38 -12.01 2.25 -2.50
C ASN A 38 -12.87 1.41 -3.45
N PHE A 39 -12.26 0.64 -4.34
CA PHE A 39 -12.98 -0.28 -5.23
C PHE A 39 -13.76 -1.34 -4.44
N ILE A 40 -13.12 -2.02 -3.48
CA ILE A 40 -13.76 -3.04 -2.64
C ILE A 40 -14.87 -2.41 -1.81
N ARG A 41 -14.58 -1.27 -1.15
CA ARG A 41 -15.52 -0.53 -0.29
C ARG A 41 -16.77 -0.13 -1.05
N ASN A 42 -16.63 0.47 -2.24
CA ASN A 42 -17.76 0.90 -3.06
C ASN A 42 -18.68 -0.27 -3.43
N LYS A 43 -18.11 -1.46 -3.67
CA LYS A 43 -18.88 -2.66 -4.00
C LYS A 43 -19.52 -3.31 -2.76
N TYR A 44 -18.84 -3.29 -1.62
CA TYR A 44 -19.30 -3.98 -0.41
C TYR A 44 -20.24 -3.15 0.47
N ARG A 45 -20.23 -1.82 0.31
CA ARG A 45 -21.06 -0.88 1.07
C ARG A 45 -22.55 -1.22 1.05
N SER A 46 -23.09 -1.73 -0.07
CA SER A 46 -24.50 -2.09 -0.17
C SER A 46 -24.90 -3.26 0.74
N LYS A 47 -23.94 -4.08 1.15
CA LYS A 47 -24.16 -5.25 2.00
C LYS A 47 -23.91 -4.95 3.48
N PHE A 48 -22.81 -4.29 3.79
CA PHE A 48 -22.46 -3.96 5.17
C PHE A 48 -21.79 -2.57 5.25
N PRO A 49 -22.59 -1.50 5.32
CA PRO A 49 -22.07 -0.13 5.29
C PRO A 49 -21.21 0.20 6.52
N ASP A 50 -21.51 -0.39 7.68
CA ASP A 50 -20.79 -0.08 8.93
C ASP A 50 -19.40 -0.72 9.00
N LEU A 51 -19.07 -1.67 8.12
CA LEU A 51 -17.73 -2.28 8.11
C LEU A 51 -16.63 -1.23 7.89
N GLU A 52 -16.95 -0.17 7.16
CA GLU A 52 -16.02 0.93 6.87
C GLU A 52 -15.65 1.72 8.13
N SER A 53 -16.62 1.99 9.02
CA SER A 53 -16.36 2.72 10.27
C SER A 53 -15.73 1.82 11.33
N LEU A 54 -15.95 0.51 11.25
CA LEU A 54 -15.35 -0.47 12.15
C LEU A 54 -13.88 -0.77 11.84
N VAL A 55 -13.48 -0.69 10.57
CA VAL A 55 -12.15 -1.13 10.12
C VAL A 55 -11.50 -0.08 9.23
N ASN A 56 -10.66 0.76 9.84
CA ASN A 56 -10.01 1.88 9.17
C ASN A 56 -8.83 1.46 8.28
N HIS A 57 -8.16 0.33 8.58
CA HIS A 57 -6.96 -0.07 7.84
C HIS A 57 -7.34 -0.81 6.55
N PRO A 58 -6.85 -0.36 5.37
CA PRO A 58 -7.36 -0.81 4.07
C PRO A 58 -7.11 -2.30 3.80
N ILE A 59 -5.97 -2.82 4.24
CA ILE A 59 -5.60 -4.24 4.06
C ILE A 59 -6.48 -5.13 4.93
N ASP A 60 -6.77 -4.72 6.16
CA ASP A 60 -7.60 -5.50 7.07
C ASP A 60 -9.07 -5.45 6.66
N TYR A 61 -9.53 -4.31 6.15
CA TYR A 61 -10.84 -4.20 5.50
C TYR A 61 -10.97 -5.22 4.37
N ALA A 62 -9.98 -5.29 3.47
CA ALA A 62 -9.99 -6.24 2.36
C ALA A 62 -9.98 -7.71 2.85
N ARG A 63 -9.20 -8.03 3.89
CA ARG A 63 -9.17 -9.37 4.50
C ARG A 63 -10.52 -9.75 5.10
N LEU A 64 -11.18 -8.83 5.80
CA LEU A 64 -12.48 -9.06 6.41
C LEU A 64 -13.57 -9.19 5.35
N VAL A 65 -13.61 -8.31 4.34
CA VAL A 65 -14.53 -8.46 3.20
C VAL A 65 -14.36 -9.83 2.53
N LYS A 66 -13.13 -10.29 2.33
CA LYS A 66 -12.85 -11.63 1.80
C LYS A 66 -13.34 -12.74 2.72
N LYS A 67 -13.19 -12.58 4.04
CA LYS A 67 -13.59 -13.56 5.05
C LYS A 67 -15.11 -13.65 5.19
N ILE A 68 -15.81 -12.53 5.20
CA ILE A 68 -17.29 -12.46 5.29
C ILE A 68 -17.91 -12.90 3.95
N GLY A 69 -17.35 -12.46 2.83
CA GLY A 69 -17.85 -12.80 1.50
C GLY A 69 -19.35 -12.53 1.35
N ASN A 70 -20.10 -13.56 0.96
CA ASN A 70 -21.56 -13.52 0.81
C ASN A 70 -22.33 -13.99 2.06
N GLU A 71 -21.67 -14.35 3.15
CA GLU A 71 -22.33 -14.78 4.38
C GLU A 71 -23.15 -13.62 4.99
N THR A 72 -24.42 -13.89 5.29
CA THR A 72 -25.38 -12.91 5.85
C THR A 72 -25.59 -13.11 7.35
N ASP A 73 -25.03 -14.18 7.90
CA ASP A 73 -25.15 -14.54 9.31
C ASP A 73 -23.75 -14.44 9.94
N LEU A 74 -23.50 -13.33 10.61
CA LEU A 74 -22.29 -13.09 11.40
C LEU A 74 -22.64 -13.37 12.86
N THR A 75 -22.88 -14.64 13.19
CA THR A 75 -23.13 -15.12 14.56
C THR A 75 -21.87 -15.66 15.22
#